data_AF-A0A1H0LSW7-F1
#
_entry.id   AF-A0A1H0LSW7-F1
#
_cell.length_a   1.000
_cell.length_b   1.000
_cell.length_c   1.000
_cell.angle_alpha   90.00
_cell.angle_beta   90.00
_cell.angle_gamma   90.00
#
_symmetry.space_group_name_H-M   'P 1'
#
loop_
_entity.id
_entity.type
_entity.pdbx_description
1 polymer ?
#
loop_
_entity_poly.entity_id
_entity_poly.type
_entity_poly.pdbx_seq_one_letter_code
_entity_poly.pdbx_strand_id
1 'polypeptide(L)' 'MSLQALLNTSVSDAQISLEGMLAHRTAEAATLALDLLIELRGKEGQAARRKMAAAIVRKAAKAMEGEA' A
#
# COMPACT_ATOMS: atom_id res chain seq x y z
N MET A 1 7.44 -8.81 0.67
CA MET A 1 6.20 -8.77 -0.14
C MET A 1 6.54 -8.12 -1.46
N SER A 2 5.95 -8.57 -2.58
CA SER A 2 6.21 -7.99 -3.91
C SER A 2 4.97 -7.32 -4.48
N LEU A 3 5.15 -6.44 -5.47
CA LEU A 3 4.05 -5.76 -6.16
C LEU A 3 3.09 -6.77 -6.80
N GLN A 4 3.63 -7.80 -7.45
CA GLN A 4 2.84 -8.86 -8.10
C GLN A 4 1.96 -9.62 -7.09
N ALA A 5 2.48 -9.89 -5.89
CA ALA A 5 1.72 -10.54 -4.83
C ALA A 5 0.54 -9.67 -4.38
N LEU A 6 0.75 -8.35 -4.25
CA LEU A 6 -0.32 -7.41 -3.92
C LEU A 6 -1.38 -7.34 -5.00
N LEU A 7 -1.03 -7.42 -6.29
CA LEU A 7 -1.99 -7.40 -7.40
C LEU A 7 -2.86 -8.66 -7.45
N ASN A 8 -2.29 -9.81 -7.12
CA ASN A 8 -2.91 -11.14 -7.29
C ASN A 8 -3.59 -11.69 -6.03
N THR A 9 -3.69 -10.90 -4.95
CA THR A 9 -4.38 -11.30 -3.71
C THR A 9 -5.62 -10.45 -3.45
N SER A 10 -6.42 -10.79 -2.44
CA SER A 10 -7.57 -9.97 -2.04
C SER A 10 -7.14 -8.57 -1.57
N VAL A 11 -8.03 -7.58 -1.63
CA VAL A 11 -7.69 -6.22 -1.15
C VAL A 11 -7.41 -6.22 0.35
N SER A 12 -8.13 -7.04 1.13
CA SER A 12 -7.93 -7.21 2.57
C SER A 12 -6.56 -7.83 2.89
N ASP A 13 -6.16 -8.88 2.17
CA ASP A 13 -4.86 -9.53 2.42
C ASP A 13 -3.70 -8.61 2.03
N ALA A 14 -3.85 -7.87 0.93
CA ALA A 14 -2.91 -6.83 0.52
C ALA A 14 -2.79 -5.73 1.60
N GLN A 15 -3.91 -5.30 2.17
CA GLN A 15 -3.93 -4.32 3.25
C GLN A 15 -3.22 -4.85 4.50
N ILE A 16 -3.60 -6.03 5.00
CA ILE A 16 -2.99 -6.65 6.20
C ILE A 16 -1.48 -6.77 6.02
N SER A 17 -1.04 -7.20 4.83
CA SER A 17 0.37 -7.35 4.52
C SER A 17 1.12 -6.01 4.52
N LEU A 18 0.54 -4.97 3.92
CA LEU A 18 1.13 -3.64 3.90
C LEU A 18 1.12 -2.98 5.29
N GLU A 19 0.08 -3.19 6.09
CA GLU A 19 0.02 -2.72 7.48
C GLU A 19 1.05 -3.42 8.36
N GLY A 20 1.23 -4.73 8.20
CA GLY A 20 2.31 -5.45 8.87
C GLY A 20 3.70 -4.96 8.43
N MET A 21 3.87 -4.59 7.16
CA MET A 21 5.12 -3.96 6.70
C MET A 21 5.32 -2.56 7.27
N LEU A 22 4.27 -1.73 7.38
CA LEU A 22 4.36 -0.37 7.92
C LEU A 22 4.97 -0.34 9.33
N ALA A 23 4.63 -1.33 10.17
CA ALA A 23 5.09 -1.40 11.56
C ALA A 23 6.59 -1.64 11.72
N HIS A 24 7.26 -2.22 10.72
CA HIS A 24 8.66 -2.63 10.82
C HIS A 24 9.55 -2.02 9.74
N ARG A 25 8.97 -1.65 8.60
CA ARG A 25 9.66 -1.23 7.36
C ARG A 25 8.85 -0.16 6.63
N THR A 26 8.63 0.95 7.31
CA THR A 26 7.75 2.04 6.87
C THR A 26 8.11 2.57 5.47
N ALA A 27 9.39 2.77 5.17
CA ALA A 27 9.84 3.25 3.84
C ALA A 27 9.60 2.23 2.70
N GLU A 28 9.84 0.96 2.96
CA GLU A 28 9.54 -0.11 1.99
C GLU A 28 8.03 -0.22 1.74
N ALA A 29 7.22 -0.13 2.80
CA ALA A 29 5.77 -0.16 2.69
C ALA A 29 5.23 1.04 1.88
N ALA A 30 5.77 2.24 2.11
CA ALA A 30 5.44 3.45 1.36
C ALA A 30 5.75 3.28 -0.14
N THR A 31 6.97 2.83 -0.45
CA THR A 31 7.44 2.63 -1.83
C THR A 31 6.56 1.63 -2.56
N LEU A 32 6.31 0.48 -1.94
CA LEU A 32 5.52 -0.58 -2.54
C LEU A 32 4.04 -0.17 -2.74
N ALA A 33 3.47 0.59 -1.80
CA ALA A 33 2.12 1.12 -1.95
C ALA A 33 2.03 2.20 -3.03
N LEU A 34 3.07 3.01 -3.22
CA LEU A 34 3.16 3.99 -4.30
C LEU A 34 3.26 3.30 -5.67
N ASP A 35 4.11 2.29 -5.80
CA ASP A 35 4.23 1.48 -7.02
C ASP A 35 2.88 0.84 -7.38
N LEU A 36 2.17 0.32 -6.37
CA LEU A 36 0.83 -0.22 -6.55
C LEU A 36 -0.17 0.83 -7.03
N LEU A 37 -0.12 2.07 -6.53
CA LEU A 37 -0.98 3.15 -7.03
C LEU A 37 -0.70 3.49 -8.48
N ILE A 38 0.59 3.58 -8.85
CA ILE A 38 1.03 3.88 -10.21
C ILE A 38 0.50 2.80 -11.16
N GLU A 39 0.69 1.53 -10.81
CA GLU A 39 0.27 0.37 -11.60
C GLU A 39 -1.26 0.27 -11.75
N LEU A 40 -2.03 0.80 -10.80
CA LEU A 40 -3.50 0.78 -10.83
C LEU A 40 -4.12 2.04 -11.44
N ARG A 41 -3.32 3.03 -11.83
CA ARG A 41 -3.79 4.27 -12.44
C ARG A 41 -4.54 3.97 -13.74
N GLY A 42 -5.76 4.47 -13.86
CA GLY A 42 -6.59 4.29 -15.05
C GLY A 42 -7.23 2.91 -15.21
N LYS A 43 -6.90 1.91 -14.38
CA LYS A 43 -7.53 0.57 -14.45
C LYS A 43 -8.94 0.60 -13.87
N GLU A 44 -9.94 0.27 -14.68
CA GLU A 44 -11.33 0.16 -14.23
C GLU A 44 -11.50 -0.97 -13.20
N GLY A 45 -12.53 -0.88 -12.34
CA GLY A 45 -12.81 -1.86 -11.30
C GLY A 45 -11.85 -1.89 -10.10
N GLN A 46 -10.68 -1.24 -10.18
CA GLN A 46 -9.64 -1.28 -9.12
C GLN A 46 -9.76 -0.17 -8.06
N ALA A 47 -10.96 0.41 -7.90
CA ALA A 47 -11.16 1.56 -7.01
C ALA A 47 -10.81 1.28 -5.55
N ALA A 48 -11.22 0.13 -5.02
CA ALA A 48 -10.92 -0.27 -3.64
C ALA A 48 -9.42 -0.43 -3.40
N ARG A 49 -8.71 -1.09 -4.33
CA ARG A 49 -7.27 -1.31 -4.22
C ARG A 49 -6.47 -0.01 -4.29
N ARG A 50 -6.88 0.93 -5.16
CA ARG A 50 -6.30 2.29 -5.18
C ARG A 50 -6.51 3.03 -3.86
N LYS A 51 -7.73 3.00 -3.30
CA LYS A 51 -8.02 3.66 -2.02
C LYS A 51 -7.17 3.08 -0.88
N MET A 52 -7.02 1.76 -0.84
CA MET A 52 -6.17 1.06 0.11
C MET A 52 -4.70 1.48 -0.02
N ALA A 53 -4.13 1.42 -1.23
CA ALA A 53 -2.74 1.79 -1.45
C ALA A 53 -2.46 3.27 -1.08
N ALA A 54 -3.38 4.18 -1.42
CA ALA A 54 -3.29 5.58 -1.01
C ALA A 54 -3.38 5.77 0.52
N ALA A 55 -4.18 4.97 1.21
CA ALA A 55 -4.24 5.00 2.66
C ALA A 55 -2.91 4.55 3.29
N ILE A 56 -2.29 3.49 2.77
CA ILE A 56 -0.97 3.02 3.22
C ILE A 56 0.11 4.10 3.03
N VAL A 57 0.16 4.75 1.85
CA VAL A 57 1.11 5.86 1.61
C VAL A 57 0.93 6.98 2.62
N ARG A 58 -0.32 7.39 2.91
CA ARG A 58 -0.60 8.42 3.92
C ARG A 58 -0.19 8.01 5.33
N LYS A 59 -0.46 6.75 5.72
CA LYS A 59 -0.03 6.21 7.02
C LYS A 59 1.48 6.22 7.14
N ALA A 60 2.18 5.80 6.08
CA ALA A 60 3.64 5.79 6.05
C ALA A 60 4.23 7.19 6.21
N ALA A 61 3.68 8.18 5.50
CA ALA A 61 4.12 9.57 5.58
C ALA A 61 4.03 10.11 7.02
N LYS A 62 2.87 9.92 7.68
CA LYS A 62 2.69 10.32 9.09
C LYS A 62 3.68 9.65 10.03
N ALA A 63 3.88 8.35 9.88
CA ALA A 63 4.83 7.60 10.70
C ALA A 63 6.28 8.10 10.52
N MET A 64 6.64 8.56 9.32
CA MET A 64 7.97 9.15 9.05
C MET A 64 8.12 10.56 9.64
N GLU A 65 7.03 11.32 9.75
CA GLU A 65 7.02 12.64 10.42
C GLU A 65 7.16 12.53 11.94
N GLY A 66 7.11 11.30 12.50
CA GLY A 66 7.15 11.05 13.94
C GLY A 66 5.77 11.09 14.62
N GLU A 67 4.70 11.22 13.83
CA GLU A 67 3.31 11.09 14.28
C GLU A 67 2.87 9.62 14.12
N ALA A 68 3.27 8.77 15.07
CA ALA A 68 2.89 7.35 15.11
C ALA A 68 1.52 7.14 15.78
#